data_AF-A0CEJ8-F1
#
_entry.id   AF-A0CEJ8-F1
#
_cell.length_a   1.000
_cell.length_b   1.000
_cell.length_c   1.000
_cell.angle_alpha   90.00
_cell.angle_beta   90.00
_cell.angle_gamma   90.00
#
_symmetry.space_group_name_H-M   'P 1'
#
loop_
_entity.id
_entity.type
_entity.pdbx_description
1 polymer ?
#
loop_
_entity_poly.entity_id
_entity_poly.type
_entity_poly.pdbx_seq_one_letter_code
_entity_poly.pdbx_strand_id
1 'polypeptide(L)'
;MKYRSFNGINYKNDQFFQGSSEFVDYYDEQQSVKVRKTVDQELYMTQRLGLNFFYKLPLNKDSPETQNYILTLYFAELQYQESNARIFEVFFGNKLVIENLDIYETVGMQTAYSIDLSFQKIGQQILYKGEQINGALSKNQELIIRFKAIKSQAAIAGIMLKIGDNEIEIANNETPRNTLKVMDGFKRLSDESLKIIESEVKEKQKDLQKIHAELDDPNNRRGLKKEIKLVEFSIKLLILLSRSPFGIVLASSFFGISLIALFQLFYNDKQKITELSKTKIQKQN
;
A
#
# COMPACT_ATOMS: atom_id res chain seq x y z
N MET A 1 -7.19 11.04 22.42
CA MET A 1 -6.58 10.13 23.41
C MET A 1 -5.06 10.25 23.34
N LYS A 2 -4.33 10.14 24.46
CA LYS A 2 -2.86 9.98 24.39
C LYS A 2 -2.59 8.53 24.04
N TYR A 3 -1.90 8.28 22.94
CA TYR A 3 -1.66 6.94 22.41
C TYR A 3 -0.16 6.72 22.22
N ARG A 4 0.33 5.52 22.52
CA ARG A 4 1.72 5.14 22.23
C ARG A 4 1.71 4.03 21.19
N SER A 5 2.28 4.31 20.03
CA SER A 5 2.41 3.32 18.97
C SER A 5 3.40 2.22 19.32
N PHE A 6 3.34 1.12 18.59
CA PHE A 6 4.20 -0.05 18.72
C PHE A 6 5.69 0.31 18.58
N ASN A 7 6.03 1.26 17.70
CA ASN A 7 7.41 1.76 17.55
C ASN A 7 7.82 2.80 18.60
N GLY A 8 6.98 3.04 19.61
CA GLY A 8 7.30 3.87 20.77
C GLY A 8 7.00 5.36 20.61
N ILE A 9 6.38 5.80 19.51
CA ILE A 9 5.98 7.20 19.29
C ILE A 9 4.75 7.51 20.15
N ASN A 10 4.82 8.61 20.91
CA ASN A 10 3.71 9.08 21.73
C ASN A 10 2.89 10.12 20.96
N TYR A 11 1.71 9.73 20.51
CA TYR A 11 0.71 10.61 19.95
C TYR A 11 -0.03 11.36 21.06
N LYS A 12 -0.19 12.66 20.84
CA LYS A 12 -1.00 13.52 21.70
C LYS A 12 -2.45 13.51 21.22
N ASN A 13 -3.36 14.00 22.08
CA ASN A 13 -4.71 14.33 21.64
C ASN A 13 -4.66 15.26 20.42
N ASP A 14 -5.68 15.16 19.57
CA ASP A 14 -5.82 16.04 18.43
C ASP A 14 -5.87 17.51 18.86
N GLN A 15 -5.00 18.31 18.27
CA GLN A 15 -4.69 19.69 18.64
C GLN A 15 -4.39 20.50 17.37
N PHE A 16 -4.43 21.83 17.48
CA PHE A 16 -4.05 22.76 16.42
C PHE A 16 -4.96 22.80 15.18
N PHE A 17 -6.06 22.07 15.18
CA PHE A 17 -7.09 22.18 14.14
C PHE A 17 -7.89 23.49 14.28
N GLN A 18 -8.46 23.93 13.17
CA GLN A 18 -9.30 25.12 13.02
C GLN A 18 -10.35 24.86 11.95
N GLY A 19 -11.49 25.56 12.04
CA GLY A 19 -12.61 25.40 11.12
C GLY A 19 -13.62 24.34 11.56
N SER A 20 -14.69 24.18 10.77
CA SER A 20 -15.79 23.25 11.07
C SER A 20 -15.37 21.81 10.78
N SER A 21 -15.21 21.04 11.84
CA SER A 21 -14.85 19.63 11.80
C SER A 21 -15.31 18.93 13.08
N GLU A 22 -15.47 17.62 13.00
CA GLU A 22 -15.87 16.76 14.09
C GLU A 22 -14.82 15.68 14.35
N PHE A 23 -14.72 15.23 15.60
CA PHE A 23 -13.92 14.08 15.98
C PHE A 23 -14.85 12.88 16.09
N VAL A 24 -14.49 11.78 15.43
CA VAL A 24 -15.23 10.52 15.44
C VAL A 24 -14.31 9.41 15.92
N ASP A 25 -14.80 8.63 16.87
CA ASP A 25 -14.15 7.42 17.36
C ASP A 25 -14.95 6.21 16.86
N TYR A 26 -14.32 5.38 16.02
CA TYR A 26 -14.93 4.16 15.47
C TYR A 26 -14.59 2.94 16.32
N TYR A 27 -13.91 3.10 17.46
CA TYR A 27 -13.68 2.02 18.39
C TYR A 27 -15.00 1.58 19.01
N ASP A 28 -15.39 0.34 18.75
CA ASP A 28 -16.55 -0.31 19.36
C ASP A 28 -16.06 -1.58 20.05
N GLU A 29 -16.19 -1.65 21.37
CA GLU A 29 -15.80 -2.82 22.17
C GLU A 29 -16.59 -4.09 21.80
N GLN A 30 -17.78 -3.92 21.21
CA GLN A 30 -18.68 -5.01 20.82
C GLN A 30 -18.46 -5.44 19.35
N GLN A 31 -17.81 -4.62 18.52
CA GLN A 31 -17.50 -4.94 17.12
C GLN A 31 -15.99 -5.06 16.88
N SER A 32 -15.58 -6.19 16.30
CA SER A 32 -14.19 -6.47 15.95
C SER A 32 -13.72 -5.69 14.71
N VAL A 33 -14.01 -4.39 14.60
CA VAL A 33 -13.47 -3.57 13.52
C VAL A 33 -11.96 -3.47 13.73
N LYS A 34 -11.21 -4.09 12.84
CA LYS A 34 -9.75 -4.04 12.82
C LYS A 34 -9.27 -3.38 11.54
N VAL A 35 -8.45 -2.36 11.68
CA VAL A 35 -7.74 -1.75 10.58
C VAL A 35 -6.61 -2.69 10.17
N ARG A 36 -6.65 -3.14 8.91
CA ARG A 36 -5.62 -4.00 8.32
C ARG A 36 -4.34 -3.20 8.06
N LYS A 37 -3.21 -3.91 7.93
CA LYS A 37 -1.87 -3.34 7.68
C LYS A 37 -1.36 -2.39 8.76
N THR A 38 -1.88 -2.48 9.98
CA THR A 38 -1.37 -1.75 11.13
C THR A 38 -1.51 -2.56 12.40
N VAL A 39 -0.53 -2.41 13.30
CA VAL A 39 -0.64 -2.85 14.69
C VAL A 39 -1.17 -1.73 15.59
N ASP A 40 -1.15 -0.49 15.09
CA ASP A 40 -1.50 0.72 15.82
C ASP A 40 -2.99 1.06 15.65
N GLN A 41 -3.87 0.20 16.17
CA GLN A 41 -5.33 0.32 15.92
C GLN A 41 -5.90 1.67 16.36
N GLU A 42 -5.57 2.13 17.57
CA GLU A 42 -6.09 3.40 18.13
C GLU A 42 -5.79 4.62 17.25
N LEU A 43 -4.62 4.62 16.56
CA LEU A 43 -4.25 5.71 15.66
C LEU A 43 -5.16 5.78 14.43
N TYR A 44 -5.59 4.63 13.91
CA TYR A 44 -6.37 4.57 12.66
C TYR A 44 -7.88 4.49 12.88
N MET A 45 -8.33 4.17 14.11
CA MET A 45 -9.75 4.03 14.48
C MET A 45 -10.39 5.35 14.93
N THR A 46 -9.61 6.40 15.12
CA THR A 46 -10.13 7.74 15.41
C THR A 46 -9.88 8.66 14.22
N GLN A 47 -10.81 9.56 13.93
CA GLN A 47 -10.72 10.46 12.77
C GLN A 47 -11.22 11.85 13.08
N ARG A 48 -10.62 12.84 12.43
CA ARG A 48 -11.23 14.16 12.23
C ARG A 48 -11.88 14.20 10.85
N LEU A 49 -13.16 14.58 10.82
CA LEU A 49 -13.95 14.71 9.61
C LEU A 49 -14.39 16.16 9.41
N GLY A 50 -14.49 16.63 8.16
CA GLY A 50 -15.07 17.93 7.88
C GLY A 50 -15.08 18.32 6.40
N LEU A 51 -15.88 19.31 6.04
CA LEU A 51 -15.96 19.82 4.67
C LEU A 51 -14.74 20.69 4.32
N ASN A 52 -14.29 21.51 5.26
CA ASN A 52 -13.13 22.36 5.12
C ASN A 52 -12.56 22.71 6.50
N PHE A 53 -11.37 22.22 6.80
CA PHE A 53 -10.67 22.48 8.05
C PHE A 53 -9.17 22.53 7.80
N PHE A 54 -8.42 23.06 8.75
CA PHE A 54 -6.97 23.14 8.62
C PHE A 54 -6.27 23.00 9.96
N TYR A 55 -5.00 22.64 9.91
CA TYR A 55 -4.10 22.61 11.06
C TYR A 55 -3.09 23.75 10.96
N LYS A 56 -2.75 24.33 12.12
CA LYS A 56 -1.59 25.22 12.29
C LYS A 56 -0.54 24.51 13.14
N LEU A 57 0.31 23.71 12.52
CA LEU A 57 1.28 22.88 13.24
C LEU A 57 2.52 23.72 13.60
N PRO A 58 2.87 23.85 14.89
CA PRO A 58 4.05 24.62 15.28
C PRO A 58 5.32 23.99 14.72
N LEU A 59 6.13 24.79 14.02
CA LEU A 59 7.50 24.46 13.64
C LEU A 59 8.47 24.98 14.71
N ASN A 60 9.66 24.39 14.76
CA ASN A 60 10.67 24.85 15.70
C ASN A 60 11.13 26.27 15.32
N LYS A 61 10.96 27.24 16.24
CA LYS A 61 11.38 28.63 16.02
C LYS A 61 12.89 28.79 16.04
N ASP A 62 13.57 27.91 16.77
CA ASP A 62 15.02 27.88 16.91
C ASP A 62 15.67 26.95 15.86
N SER A 63 14.93 26.61 14.79
CA SER A 63 15.49 25.85 13.68
C SER A 63 16.62 26.64 12.99
N PRO A 64 17.61 25.97 12.39
CA PRO A 64 18.53 26.62 11.46
C PRO A 64 17.79 27.38 10.35
N GLU A 65 18.51 28.25 9.64
CA GLU A 65 17.94 29.05 8.53
C GLU A 65 17.23 28.17 7.51
N THR A 66 17.83 27.00 7.20
CA THR A 66 17.20 25.95 6.40
C THR A 66 16.99 24.71 7.25
N GLN A 67 15.75 24.23 7.30
CA GLN A 67 15.38 23.01 8.01
C GLN A 67 14.45 22.14 7.17
N ASN A 68 14.87 20.90 6.93
CA ASN A 68 14.03 19.87 6.33
C ASN A 68 13.03 19.31 7.34
N TYR A 69 11.82 19.03 6.87
CA TYR A 69 10.75 18.40 7.63
C TYR A 69 10.08 17.30 6.81
N ILE A 70 9.55 16.31 7.50
CA ILE A 70 8.67 15.28 6.93
C ILE A 70 7.36 15.31 7.71
N LEU A 71 6.27 15.54 6.98
CA LEU A 71 4.91 15.45 7.48
C LEU A 71 4.29 14.12 7.02
N THR A 72 3.99 13.23 7.95
CA THR A 72 3.23 12.00 7.67
C THR A 72 1.77 12.22 8.01
N LEU A 73 0.89 11.96 7.04
CA LEU A 73 -0.56 11.97 7.18
C LEU A 73 -1.07 10.53 7.20
N TYR A 74 -1.84 10.17 8.22
CA TYR A 74 -2.39 8.82 8.42
C TYR A 74 -3.88 8.77 8.12
N PHE A 75 -4.29 7.77 7.36
CA PHE A 75 -5.65 7.61 6.83
C PHE A 75 -6.13 6.15 6.95
N ALA A 76 -7.45 5.98 7.06
CA ALA A 76 -8.15 4.73 6.82
C ALA A 76 -9.58 5.07 6.36
N GLU A 77 -10.19 4.32 5.45
CA GLU A 77 -11.61 4.48 5.16
C GLU A 77 -12.42 3.59 6.10
N LEU A 78 -13.26 4.18 6.96
CA LEU A 78 -14.00 3.45 8.00
C LEU A 78 -15.52 3.46 7.80
N GLN A 79 -16.01 4.29 6.88
CA GLN A 79 -17.45 4.52 6.67
C GLN A 79 -17.92 4.01 5.31
N TYR A 80 -17.18 4.32 4.24
CA TYR A 80 -17.57 4.00 2.88
C TYR A 80 -16.99 2.66 2.41
N GLN A 81 -17.81 1.93 1.64
CA GLN A 81 -17.49 0.58 1.13
C GLN A 81 -17.36 0.54 -0.39
N GLU A 82 -17.21 1.69 -1.03
CA GLU A 82 -17.09 1.83 -2.48
C GLU A 82 -16.19 3.02 -2.86
N SER A 83 -15.57 2.95 -4.04
CA SER A 83 -14.79 4.05 -4.61
C SER A 83 -15.71 5.20 -5.00
N ASN A 84 -15.12 6.39 -5.14
CA ASN A 84 -15.77 7.65 -5.45
C ASN A 84 -16.85 8.04 -4.43
N ALA A 85 -16.88 7.49 -3.21
CA ALA A 85 -17.83 7.90 -2.17
C ALA A 85 -17.33 9.11 -1.37
N ARG A 86 -16.02 9.14 -1.10
CA ARG A 86 -15.32 10.20 -0.37
C ARG A 86 -14.09 10.62 -1.15
N ILE A 87 -14.05 11.88 -1.56
CA ILE A 87 -12.91 12.47 -2.26
C ILE A 87 -12.58 13.80 -1.61
N PHE A 88 -11.32 14.04 -1.32
CA PHE A 88 -10.85 15.30 -0.77
C PHE A 88 -9.44 15.65 -1.20
N GLU A 89 -9.08 16.90 -1.02
CA GLU A 89 -7.79 17.46 -1.37
C GLU A 89 -7.05 17.92 -0.11
N VAL A 90 -5.73 17.89 -0.16
CA VAL A 90 -4.85 18.40 0.90
C VAL A 90 -3.94 19.49 0.35
N PHE A 91 -3.79 20.58 1.10
CA PHE A 91 -3.01 21.75 0.70
C PHE A 91 -1.97 22.12 1.74
N PHE A 92 -0.83 22.61 1.28
CA PHE A 92 0.06 23.47 2.07
C PHE A 92 -0.26 24.92 1.76
N GLY A 93 -0.77 25.66 2.73
CA GLY A 93 -1.26 27.02 2.51
C GLY A 93 -2.28 27.07 1.35
N ASN A 94 -1.86 27.60 0.21
CA ASN A 94 -2.68 27.69 -1.00
C ASN A 94 -2.26 26.72 -2.13
N LYS A 95 -1.23 25.90 -1.96
CA LYS A 95 -0.80 24.90 -2.94
C LYS A 95 -1.46 23.56 -2.67
N LEU A 96 -2.08 22.97 -3.69
CA LEU A 96 -2.54 21.59 -3.70
C LEU A 96 -1.35 20.63 -3.66
N VAL A 97 -1.28 19.77 -2.63
CA VAL A 97 -0.19 18.79 -2.44
C VAL A 97 -0.66 17.34 -2.53
N ILE A 98 -1.93 17.07 -2.27
CA ILE A 98 -2.59 15.79 -2.55
C ILE A 98 -3.90 16.10 -3.25
N GLU A 99 -4.03 15.64 -4.48
CA GLU A 99 -5.18 15.86 -5.35
C GLU A 99 -6.13 14.64 -5.31
N ASN A 100 -7.44 14.90 -5.24
CA ASN A 100 -8.51 13.91 -5.38
C ASN A 100 -8.28 12.60 -4.60
N LEU A 101 -7.90 12.69 -3.33
CA LEU A 101 -7.65 11.50 -2.51
C LEU A 101 -8.96 10.75 -2.23
N ASP A 102 -9.02 9.53 -2.75
CA ASP A 102 -9.97 8.50 -2.35
C ASP A 102 -9.23 7.37 -1.63
N ILE A 103 -9.46 7.27 -0.31
CA ILE A 103 -8.79 6.27 0.53
C ILE A 103 -9.31 4.86 0.20
N TYR A 104 -10.60 4.69 -0.09
CA TYR A 104 -11.17 3.40 -0.44
C TYR A 104 -10.60 2.90 -1.78
N GLU A 105 -10.56 3.76 -2.79
CA GLU A 105 -10.00 3.38 -4.09
C GLU A 105 -8.51 3.00 -3.96
N THR A 106 -7.77 3.69 -3.08
CA THR A 106 -6.33 3.44 -2.89
C THR A 106 -6.04 2.14 -2.14
N VAL A 107 -6.74 1.88 -1.01
CA VAL A 107 -6.40 0.76 -0.11
C VAL A 107 -7.58 -0.10 0.35
N GLY A 108 -8.80 0.28 -0.01
CA GLY A 108 -10.04 -0.33 0.46
C GLY A 108 -10.43 0.05 1.89
N MET A 109 -11.65 -0.31 2.27
CA MET A 109 -12.18 -0.08 3.63
C MET A 109 -11.31 -0.74 4.70
N GLN A 110 -11.18 -0.12 5.88
CA GLN A 110 -10.48 -0.62 7.07
C GLN A 110 -9.04 -1.06 6.76
N THR A 111 -8.31 -0.27 5.98
CA THR A 111 -6.89 -0.51 5.69
C THR A 111 -6.10 0.75 5.98
N ALA A 112 -5.01 0.59 6.75
CA ALA A 112 -4.11 1.68 7.07
C ALA A 112 -3.40 2.18 5.81
N TYR A 113 -3.36 3.50 5.67
CA TYR A 113 -2.67 4.20 4.60
C TYR A 113 -1.96 5.44 5.16
N SER A 114 -0.77 5.74 4.66
CA SER A 114 -0.01 6.91 5.08
C SER A 114 0.70 7.56 3.89
N ILE A 115 0.78 8.88 3.90
CA ILE A 115 1.52 9.66 2.90
C ILE A 115 2.54 10.52 3.63
N ASP A 116 3.79 10.44 3.18
CA ASP A 116 4.88 11.30 3.63
C ASP A 116 5.04 12.50 2.67
N LEU A 117 5.07 13.70 3.24
CA LEU A 117 5.27 14.96 2.54
C LEU A 117 6.53 15.64 3.08
N SER A 118 7.60 15.61 2.28
CA SER A 118 8.85 16.32 2.58
C SER A 118 8.77 17.77 2.14
N PHE A 119 9.14 18.69 3.03
CA PHE A 119 9.21 20.13 2.75
C PHE A 119 10.37 20.78 3.49
N GLN A 120 10.76 21.97 3.05
CA GLN A 120 11.82 22.75 3.70
C GLN A 120 11.23 24.03 4.26
N LYS A 121 11.68 24.42 5.44
CA LYS A 121 11.53 25.77 5.96
C LYS A 121 12.83 26.51 5.68
N ILE A 122 12.77 27.61 4.94
CA ILE A 122 13.92 28.51 4.69
C ILE A 122 13.53 29.89 5.19
N GLY A 123 14.08 30.30 6.34
CA GLY A 123 13.69 31.54 7.02
C GLY A 123 12.18 31.58 7.27
N GLN A 124 11.50 32.51 6.57
CA GLN A 124 10.06 32.76 6.63
C GLN A 124 9.23 32.05 5.54
N GLN A 125 9.84 31.11 4.81
CA GLN A 125 9.23 30.47 3.65
C GLN A 125 9.15 28.96 3.82
N ILE A 126 8.13 28.36 3.20
CA ILE A 126 8.04 26.91 3.00
C ILE A 126 8.32 26.63 1.53
N LEU A 127 9.19 25.67 1.27
CA LEU A 127 9.42 25.10 -0.05
C LEU A 127 8.89 23.66 -0.08
N TYR A 128 8.12 23.34 -1.10
CA TYR A 128 7.64 21.99 -1.36
C TYR A 128 7.99 21.62 -2.81
N LYS A 129 8.71 20.51 -3.01
CA LYS A 129 9.24 20.09 -4.33
C LYS A 129 10.02 21.22 -5.05
N GLY A 130 10.77 22.01 -4.30
CA GLY A 130 11.58 23.12 -4.82
C GLY A 130 10.80 24.42 -5.08
N GLU A 131 9.48 24.43 -4.91
CA GLU A 131 8.66 25.62 -5.12
C GLU A 131 8.32 26.30 -3.79
N GLN A 132 8.46 27.64 -3.75
CA GLN A 132 7.97 28.42 -2.61
C GLN A 132 6.44 28.38 -2.53
N ILE A 133 5.92 28.12 -1.34
CA ILE A 133 4.49 27.99 -1.09
C ILE A 133 3.97 29.18 -0.29
N ASN A 134 3.23 30.05 -0.97
CA ASN A 134 2.60 31.20 -0.35
C ASN A 134 1.52 30.79 0.65
N GLY A 135 1.57 31.39 1.84
CA GLY A 135 0.59 31.16 2.90
C GLY A 135 0.74 29.81 3.63
N ALA A 136 1.81 29.06 3.39
CA ALA A 136 2.06 27.80 4.10
C ALA A 136 2.70 28.00 5.49
N LEU A 137 3.33 29.15 5.76
CA LEU A 137 3.87 29.50 7.08
C LEU A 137 3.08 30.65 7.71
N SER A 138 2.61 30.45 8.95
CA SER A 138 2.00 31.51 9.75
C SER A 138 3.06 32.46 10.33
N LYS A 139 2.65 33.66 10.74
CA LYS A 139 3.53 34.61 11.47
C LYS A 139 4.13 34.00 12.75
N ASN A 140 3.47 33.00 13.33
CA ASN A 140 3.89 32.32 14.56
C ASN A 140 4.79 31.11 14.30
N GLN A 141 5.32 30.93 13.08
CA GLN A 141 6.11 29.76 12.67
C GLN A 141 5.29 28.47 12.65
N GLU A 142 4.03 28.51 12.23
CA GLU A 142 3.20 27.31 12.13
C GLU A 142 3.01 26.91 10.66
N LEU A 143 3.22 25.64 10.32
CA LEU A 143 2.84 25.08 9.03
C LEU A 143 1.31 25.01 8.93
N ILE A 144 0.76 25.55 7.85
CA ILE A 144 -0.67 25.52 7.56
C ILE A 144 -0.98 24.39 6.58
N ILE A 145 -1.73 23.40 7.04
CA ILE A 145 -2.21 22.27 6.22
C ILE A 145 -3.73 22.31 6.16
N ARG A 146 -4.31 22.40 4.96
CA ARG A 146 -5.76 22.45 4.78
C ARG A 146 -6.27 21.15 4.16
N PHE A 147 -7.39 20.68 4.66
CA PHE A 147 -8.17 19.57 4.11
C PHE A 147 -9.48 20.12 3.56
N LYS A 148 -9.78 19.83 2.30
CA LYS A 148 -10.97 20.33 1.62
C LYS A 148 -11.70 19.17 0.95
N ALA A 149 -12.93 18.92 1.36
CA ALA A 149 -13.77 17.92 0.73
C ALA A 149 -14.14 18.34 -0.71
N ILE A 150 -14.10 17.37 -1.61
CA ILE A 150 -14.69 17.44 -2.95
C ILE A 150 -16.02 16.67 -2.96
N LYS A 151 -16.06 15.52 -2.30
CA LYS A 151 -17.26 14.70 -2.10
C LYS A 151 -17.33 14.17 -0.67
N SER A 152 -18.51 14.29 -0.06
CA SER A 152 -18.74 14.02 1.37
C SER A 152 -17.84 14.89 2.26
N GLN A 153 -17.03 14.32 3.14
CA GLN A 153 -16.14 14.99 4.09
C GLN A 153 -14.70 14.53 3.90
N ALA A 154 -13.73 15.42 4.10
CA ALA A 154 -12.33 15.04 4.24
C ALA A 154 -12.12 14.32 5.57
N ALA A 155 -11.21 13.34 5.59
CA ALA A 155 -10.94 12.51 6.76
C ALA A 155 -9.43 12.43 7.03
N ILE A 156 -9.01 12.51 8.29
CA ILE A 156 -7.63 12.29 8.72
C ILE A 156 -7.63 11.56 10.06
N ALA A 157 -6.83 10.50 10.18
CA ALA A 157 -6.72 9.71 11.41
C ALA A 157 -5.62 10.23 12.33
N GLY A 158 -4.50 10.65 11.76
CA GLY A 158 -3.39 11.19 12.54
C GLY A 158 -2.43 12.02 11.70
N ILE A 159 -1.63 12.84 12.39
CA ILE A 159 -0.59 13.66 11.78
C ILE A 159 0.68 13.51 12.61
N MET A 160 1.80 13.25 11.94
CA MET A 160 3.13 13.29 12.54
C MET A 160 4.01 14.27 11.78
N LEU A 161 4.65 15.18 12.49
CA LEU A 161 5.65 16.09 11.95
C LEU A 161 7.00 15.76 12.59
N LYS A 162 7.99 15.44 11.77
CA LYS A 162 9.38 15.22 12.21
C LYS A 162 10.34 16.13 11.46
N ILE A 163 11.44 16.44 12.13
CA ILE A 163 12.60 17.06 11.50
C ILE A 163 13.22 16.02 10.55
N GLY A 164 13.46 16.41 9.31
CA GLY A 164 14.22 15.63 8.33
C GLY A 164 15.71 15.99 8.39
N ASP A 165 16.57 15.08 7.97
CA ASP A 165 18.01 15.32 7.93
C ASP A 165 18.35 16.43 6.92
N ASN A 166 19.26 17.34 7.28
CA ASN A 166 19.66 18.51 6.48
C ASN A 166 20.70 18.20 5.39
N GLU A 167 21.04 16.93 5.18
CA GLU A 167 21.98 16.57 4.11
C GLU A 167 21.27 16.71 2.76
N ILE A 168 21.78 17.65 1.96
CA ILE A 168 21.67 17.58 0.51
C ILE A 168 22.38 16.27 0.13
N GLU A 169 21.63 15.19 -0.07
CA GLU A 169 22.12 14.06 -0.86
C GLU A 169 22.28 14.57 -2.30
N ILE A 170 23.43 15.16 -2.60
CA ILE A 170 24.04 14.93 -3.90
C ILE A 170 24.35 13.44 -3.87
N ALA A 171 23.50 12.66 -4.54
CA ALA A 171 23.62 11.23 -4.68
C ALA A 171 25.02 10.86 -5.18
N ASN A 172 25.91 10.57 -4.23
CA ASN A 172 27.15 9.84 -4.41
C ASN A 172 27.34 9.04 -3.14
N ASN A 173 26.74 7.85 -3.17
CA ASN A 173 27.05 6.64 -2.40
C ASN A 173 27.94 6.85 -1.17
N GLU A 174 27.33 6.88 0.03
CA GLU A 174 27.74 6.02 1.17
C GLU A 174 26.71 6.14 2.30
N THR A 175 26.12 5.01 2.69
CA THR A 175 24.96 4.93 3.61
C THR A 175 25.40 4.97 5.09
N PRO A 176 24.70 5.69 6.00
CA PRO A 176 25.05 5.76 7.41
C PRO A 176 24.95 4.40 8.15
N ARG A 177 25.95 4.08 8.98
CA ARG A 177 26.14 2.75 9.63
C ARG A 177 25.02 2.27 10.57
N ASN A 178 24.09 3.13 10.99
CA ASN A 178 22.98 2.72 11.87
C ASN A 178 21.68 2.34 11.13
N THR A 179 21.44 2.89 9.94
CA THR A 179 20.38 2.41 9.04
C THR A 179 20.75 1.05 8.43
N LEU A 180 22.05 0.81 8.20
CA LEU A 180 22.58 -0.47 7.71
C LEU A 180 22.23 -1.67 8.60
N LYS A 181 22.18 -1.55 9.94
CA LYS A 181 21.82 -2.69 10.81
C LYS A 181 20.33 -3.04 10.78
N VAL A 182 19.48 -2.02 10.71
CA VAL A 182 18.02 -2.20 10.65
C VAL A 182 17.63 -2.68 9.24
N MET A 183 18.21 -2.08 8.20
CA MET A 183 18.06 -2.51 6.81
C MET A 183 18.66 -3.90 6.59
N ASP A 184 19.82 -4.25 7.17
CA ASP A 184 20.35 -5.62 7.14
C ASP A 184 19.39 -6.59 7.83
N GLY A 185 18.76 -6.19 8.94
CA GLY A 185 17.76 -7.01 9.63
C GLY A 185 16.53 -7.28 8.76
N PHE A 186 15.96 -6.24 8.15
CA PHE A 186 14.83 -6.38 7.22
C PHE A 186 15.22 -7.10 5.92
N LYS A 187 16.43 -6.89 5.41
CA LYS A 187 16.95 -7.55 4.21
C LYS A 187 17.22 -9.02 4.47
N ARG A 188 17.79 -9.38 5.63
CA ARG A 188 17.96 -10.79 6.04
C ARG A 188 16.62 -11.50 6.26
N LEU A 189 15.66 -10.84 6.91
CA LEU A 189 14.31 -11.40 7.11
C LEU A 189 13.56 -11.59 5.79
N SER A 190 13.75 -10.67 4.83
CA SER A 190 13.16 -10.80 3.48
C SER A 190 13.90 -11.85 2.64
N ASP A 191 15.23 -11.91 2.67
CA ASP A 191 16.03 -12.92 1.96
C ASP A 191 15.79 -14.33 2.51
N GLU A 192 15.60 -14.48 3.82
CA GLU A 192 15.28 -15.77 4.46
C GLU A 192 13.86 -16.22 4.11
N SER A 193 12.90 -15.28 4.12
CA SER A 193 11.53 -15.55 3.65
C SER A 193 11.51 -15.90 2.16
N LEU A 194 12.32 -15.22 1.34
CA LEU A 194 12.46 -15.51 -0.09
C LEU A 194 13.09 -16.88 -0.33
N LYS A 195 14.11 -17.28 0.44
CA LYS A 195 14.69 -18.63 0.36
C LYS A 195 13.69 -19.71 0.73
N ILE A 196 12.86 -19.49 1.76
CA ILE A 196 11.80 -20.44 2.14
C ILE A 196 10.80 -20.57 0.98
N ILE A 197 10.33 -19.45 0.42
CA ILE A 197 9.41 -19.44 -0.71
C ILE A 197 10.05 -20.09 -1.95
N GLU A 198 11.30 -19.78 -2.28
CA GLU A 198 12.03 -20.40 -3.39
C GLU A 198 12.18 -21.90 -3.21
N SER A 199 12.46 -22.35 -1.98
CA SER A 199 12.57 -23.78 -1.69
C SER A 199 11.24 -24.51 -1.84
N GLU A 200 10.14 -23.89 -1.39
CA GLU A 200 8.78 -24.43 -1.51
C GLU A 200 8.29 -24.42 -2.97
N VAL A 201 8.62 -23.39 -3.74
CA VAL A 201 8.35 -23.30 -5.18
C VAL A 201 9.13 -24.38 -5.94
N LYS A 202 10.41 -24.58 -5.61
CA LYS A 202 11.26 -25.57 -6.27
C LYS A 202 10.83 -27.01 -5.96
N GLU A 203 10.38 -27.27 -4.73
CA GLU A 203 9.80 -28.56 -4.34
C GLU A 203 8.51 -28.83 -5.14
N LYS A 204 7.61 -27.85 -5.22
CA LYS A 204 6.35 -27.99 -5.96
C LYS A 204 6.55 -28.06 -7.49
N GLN A 205 7.58 -27.41 -8.03
CA GLN A 205 8.00 -27.57 -9.43
C GLN A 205 8.51 -28.98 -9.73
N LYS A 206 9.19 -29.62 -8.77
CA LYS A 206 9.63 -31.02 -8.90
C LYS A 206 8.45 -31.99 -8.87
N ASP A 207 7.45 -31.73 -8.03
CA ASP A 207 6.21 -32.52 -8.03
C ASP A 207 5.42 -32.34 -9.32
N LEU A 208 5.41 -31.13 -9.88
CA LEU A 208 4.87 -30.82 -11.20
C LEU A 208 5.52 -31.63 -12.32
N GLN A 209 6.85 -31.74 -12.31
CA GLN A 209 7.59 -32.55 -13.29
C GLN A 209 7.27 -34.05 -13.14
N LYS A 210 7.11 -34.55 -11.91
CA LYS A 210 6.69 -35.94 -11.67
C LYS A 210 5.26 -36.21 -12.15
N ILE A 211 4.35 -35.24 -11.99
CA ILE A 211 2.98 -35.34 -12.49
C ILE A 211 2.98 -35.32 -14.03
N HIS A 212 3.82 -34.49 -14.65
CA HIS A 212 3.97 -34.45 -16.10
C HIS A 212 4.46 -35.78 -16.68
N ALA A 213 5.35 -36.49 -15.97
CA ALA A 213 5.82 -37.83 -16.34
C ALA A 213 4.78 -38.95 -16.10
N GLU A 214 3.78 -38.74 -15.23
CA GLU A 214 2.67 -39.69 -14.98
C GLU A 214 1.50 -39.53 -15.97
N LEU A 215 1.50 -38.48 -16.80
CA LEU A 215 0.39 -38.11 -17.70
C LEU A 215 0.45 -38.72 -19.11
N ASP A 216 1.48 -39.53 -19.42
CA ASP A 216 1.59 -40.26 -20.69
C ASP A 216 0.77 -41.58 -20.72
N ASP A 217 0.00 -41.90 -19.66
CA ASP A 217 -0.95 -43.03 -19.64
C ASP A 217 -2.41 -42.54 -19.77
N PRO A 218 -3.07 -42.76 -20.94
CA PRO A 218 -4.39 -42.22 -21.24
C PRO A 218 -5.56 -42.79 -20.41
N ASN A 219 -5.33 -43.80 -19.56
CA ASN A 219 -6.41 -44.40 -18.74
C ASN A 219 -6.45 -43.96 -17.26
N ASN A 220 -5.58 -43.04 -16.83
CA ASN A 220 -5.44 -42.71 -15.41
C ASN A 220 -6.29 -41.50 -14.96
N ARG A 221 -7.52 -41.74 -14.45
CA ARG A 221 -8.40 -40.71 -13.86
C ARG A 221 -7.85 -40.00 -12.60
N ARG A 222 -6.67 -40.38 -12.08
CA ARG A 222 -6.01 -39.66 -10.97
C ARG A 222 -5.29 -38.38 -11.43
N GLY A 223 -4.93 -38.25 -12.71
CA GLY A 223 -4.26 -37.08 -13.28
C GLY A 223 -5.12 -35.81 -13.23
N LEU A 224 -6.39 -35.91 -13.62
CA LEU A 224 -7.34 -34.78 -13.64
C LEU A 224 -7.58 -34.15 -12.25
N LYS A 225 -7.61 -34.96 -11.18
CA LYS A 225 -7.74 -34.45 -9.79
C LYS A 225 -6.47 -33.75 -9.30
N LYS A 226 -5.30 -34.12 -9.81
CA LYS A 226 -4.04 -33.42 -9.51
C LYS A 226 -3.96 -32.08 -10.26
N GLU A 227 -4.44 -32.00 -11.51
CA GLU A 227 -4.52 -30.75 -12.29
C GLU A 227 -5.38 -29.67 -11.60
N ILE A 228 -6.57 -30.04 -11.11
CA ILE A 228 -7.48 -29.09 -10.43
C ILE A 228 -6.84 -28.51 -9.15
N LYS A 229 -6.17 -29.34 -8.34
CA LYS A 229 -5.46 -28.87 -7.14
C LYS A 229 -4.28 -27.96 -7.46
N LEU A 230 -3.65 -28.15 -8.61
CA LEU A 230 -2.51 -27.37 -9.04
C LEU A 230 -2.92 -25.98 -9.53
N VAL A 231 -4.03 -25.89 -10.26
CA VAL A 231 -4.65 -24.62 -10.66
C VAL A 231 -5.09 -23.81 -9.44
N GLU A 232 -5.70 -24.46 -8.44
CA GLU A 232 -6.06 -23.80 -7.18
C GLU A 232 -4.84 -23.27 -6.40
N PHE A 233 -3.72 -24.01 -6.41
CA PHE A 233 -2.48 -23.57 -5.77
C PHE A 233 -1.87 -22.38 -6.49
N SER A 234 -1.80 -22.41 -7.83
CA SER A 234 -1.31 -21.30 -8.65
C SER A 234 -2.13 -20.03 -8.44
N ILE A 235 -3.46 -20.13 -8.35
CA ILE A 235 -4.34 -18.98 -8.07
C ILE A 235 -4.11 -18.45 -6.66
N LYS A 236 -3.99 -19.32 -5.65
CA LYS A 236 -3.68 -18.89 -4.27
C LYS A 236 -2.31 -18.21 -4.17
N LEU A 237 -1.31 -18.70 -4.88
CA LEU A 237 0.02 -18.08 -4.92
C LEU A 237 -0.02 -16.72 -5.61
N LEU A 238 -0.80 -16.58 -6.69
CA LEU A 238 -0.99 -15.32 -7.40
C LEU A 238 -1.69 -14.26 -6.52
N ILE A 239 -2.70 -14.68 -5.74
CA ILE A 239 -3.39 -13.83 -4.76
C ILE A 239 -2.47 -13.46 -3.59
N LEU A 240 -1.59 -14.37 -3.17
CA LEU A 240 -0.61 -14.12 -2.10
C LEU A 240 0.45 -13.10 -2.55
N LEU A 241 0.95 -13.24 -3.78
CA LEU A 241 1.92 -12.34 -4.37
C LEU A 241 1.32 -10.95 -4.62
N SER A 242 0.07 -10.86 -5.09
CA SER A 242 -0.63 -9.59 -5.33
C SER A 242 -0.94 -8.78 -4.06
N ARG A 243 -0.79 -9.39 -2.88
CA ARG A 243 -1.02 -8.74 -1.57
C ARG A 243 0.25 -8.18 -0.93
N SER A 244 1.42 -8.43 -1.51
CA SER A 244 2.70 -7.88 -1.05
C SER A 244 3.06 -6.58 -1.80
N PRO A 245 3.70 -5.60 -1.15
CA PRO A 245 4.09 -4.34 -1.79
C PRO A 245 5.10 -4.49 -2.94
N PHE A 246 5.76 -5.65 -3.08
CA PHE A 246 6.72 -5.96 -4.15
C PHE A 246 6.20 -6.93 -5.22
N GLY A 247 4.96 -7.45 -5.08
CA GLY A 247 4.42 -8.49 -5.96
C GLY A 247 4.23 -8.10 -7.41
N ILE A 248 4.10 -6.79 -7.69
CA ILE A 248 3.91 -6.26 -9.05
C ILE A 248 5.23 -6.33 -9.85
N VAL A 249 6.39 -6.27 -9.19
CA VAL A 249 7.70 -6.29 -9.87
C VAL A 249 8.11 -7.72 -10.25
N LEU A 250 7.79 -8.72 -9.42
CA LEU A 250 8.04 -10.14 -9.69
C LEU A 250 7.04 -10.77 -10.68
N ALA A 251 5.87 -10.18 -10.88
CA ALA A 251 4.89 -10.67 -11.84
C ALA A 251 5.42 -10.60 -13.29
N SER A 252 6.28 -9.63 -13.61
CA SER A 252 6.78 -9.41 -14.97
C SER A 252 7.70 -10.52 -15.50
N SER A 253 8.34 -11.30 -14.63
CA SER A 253 9.20 -12.44 -15.01
C SER A 253 8.48 -13.80 -14.99
N PHE A 254 7.26 -13.89 -14.44
CA PHE A 254 6.45 -15.11 -14.40
C PHE A 254 5.43 -15.23 -15.56
N PHE A 255 5.23 -14.16 -16.33
CA PHE A 255 4.24 -14.15 -17.44
C PHE A 255 4.64 -15.00 -18.66
N GLY A 256 5.91 -15.45 -18.77
CA GLY A 256 6.36 -16.27 -19.90
C GLY A 256 5.87 -17.71 -19.85
N ILE A 257 6.05 -18.41 -18.73
CA ILE A 257 5.88 -19.88 -18.68
C ILE A 257 4.43 -20.28 -18.35
N SER A 258 3.75 -19.52 -17.49
CA SER A 258 2.34 -19.77 -17.13
C SER A 258 1.39 -19.56 -18.33
N LEU A 259 1.65 -18.51 -19.12
CA LEU A 259 0.86 -18.24 -20.31
C LEU A 259 1.12 -19.28 -21.40
N ILE A 260 2.37 -19.76 -21.57
CA ILE A 260 2.71 -20.84 -22.53
C ILE A 260 2.03 -22.16 -22.13
N ALA A 261 1.99 -22.52 -20.84
CA ALA A 261 1.31 -23.73 -20.37
C ALA A 261 -0.22 -23.64 -20.55
N LEU A 262 -0.83 -22.48 -20.24
CA LEU A 262 -2.24 -22.20 -20.53
C LEU A 262 -2.52 -22.21 -22.04
N PHE A 263 -1.63 -21.63 -22.87
CA PHE A 263 -1.77 -21.62 -24.32
C PHE A 263 -1.68 -23.02 -24.92
N GLN A 264 -0.78 -23.88 -24.42
CA GLN A 264 -0.67 -25.27 -24.87
C GLN A 264 -1.89 -26.11 -24.46
N LEU A 265 -2.46 -25.89 -23.28
CA LEU A 265 -3.73 -26.52 -22.87
C LEU A 265 -4.89 -26.12 -23.78
N PHE A 266 -5.08 -24.83 -24.05
CA PHE A 266 -6.19 -24.35 -24.90
C PHE A 266 -5.98 -24.63 -26.40
N TYR A 267 -4.74 -24.70 -26.88
CA TYR A 267 -4.43 -25.03 -28.27
C TYR A 267 -4.63 -26.52 -28.57
N ASN A 268 -4.20 -27.41 -27.66
CA ASN A 268 -4.40 -28.87 -27.82
C ASN A 268 -5.88 -29.29 -27.68
N ASP A 269 -6.67 -28.63 -26.83
CA ASP A 269 -8.10 -28.91 -26.72
C ASP A 269 -8.85 -28.52 -28.01
N LYS A 270 -8.49 -27.42 -28.67
CA LYS A 270 -9.06 -27.08 -29.98
C LYS A 270 -8.73 -28.11 -31.06
N GLN A 271 -7.50 -28.66 -31.08
CA GLN A 271 -7.11 -29.71 -32.02
C GLN A 271 -7.90 -31.01 -31.76
N LYS A 272 -8.03 -31.43 -30.49
CA LYS A 272 -8.84 -32.60 -30.11
C LYS A 272 -10.33 -32.46 -30.48
N ILE A 273 -10.93 -31.29 -30.27
CA ILE A 273 -12.33 -31.04 -30.64
C ILE A 273 -12.51 -31.02 -32.17
N THR A 274 -11.53 -30.52 -32.91
CA THR A 274 -11.53 -30.51 -34.39
C THR A 274 -11.32 -31.91 -34.98
N GLU A 275 -10.50 -32.75 -34.35
CA GLU A 275 -10.36 -34.15 -34.75
C GLU A 275 -11.61 -34.98 -34.43
N LEU A 276 -12.17 -34.84 -33.22
CA LEU A 276 -13.39 -35.55 -32.79
C LEU A 276 -14.62 -35.20 -33.65
N SER A 277 -14.70 -33.97 -34.16
CA SER A 277 -15.74 -33.57 -35.10
C SER A 277 -15.53 -34.16 -36.51
N LYS A 278 -14.28 -34.23 -37.00
CA LYS A 278 -13.94 -34.91 -38.27
C LYS A 278 -14.19 -36.42 -38.20
N THR A 279 -13.88 -37.09 -37.09
CA THR A 279 -14.15 -38.53 -36.93
C THR A 279 -15.64 -38.86 -36.78
N LYS A 280 -16.45 -37.93 -36.26
CA LYS A 280 -17.92 -38.07 -36.23
C LYS A 280 -18.55 -37.92 -37.62
N ILE A 281 -18.04 -37.01 -38.44
CA ILE A 281 -18.53 -36.80 -39.82
C ILE A 281 -18.15 -37.98 -40.74
N GLN A 282 -16.96 -38.59 -40.57
CA GLN A 282 -16.57 -39.80 -41.30
C GLN A 282 -17.31 -41.08 -40.87
N LYS A 283 -18.00 -41.09 -39.74
CA LYS A 283 -18.80 -42.23 -39.25
C LYS A 283 -20.30 -42.11 -39.57
N GLN A 284 -20.73 -41.03 -40.23
CA GLN A 284 -22.14 -40.78 -40.61
C GLN A 284 -22.38 -40.76 -42.13
N ASN A 285 -21.38 -41.07 -42.95
CA ASN A 285 -21.50 -41.30 -44.40
C ASN A 285 -21.15 -42.74 -44.74
#